data_AF-A0A8C0Z992-F1
#
_entry.id   AF-A0A8C0Z992-F1
#
_cell.length_a   1.000
_cell.length_b   1.000
_cell.length_c   1.000
_cell.angle_alpha   90.00
_cell.angle_beta   90.00
_cell.angle_gamma   90.00
#
_symmetry.space_group_name_H-M   'P 1'
#
loop_
_entity.id
_entity.type
_entity.pdbx_description
1 polymer ?
#
loop_
_entity_poly.entity_id
_entity_poly.type
_entity_poly.pdbx_seq_one_letter_code
_entity_poly.pdbx_strand_id
1 'polypeptide(L)'
;SAGVQMDSRCDYTCLPGYQLEGDRSRVCMEDGRWSGSEPVCVDLEPPKIRCPDSRERIAEPGKLTATVYWDPPRVRDSADGVIKRVMLRGPEPGSEFPEGEHVIRYTAHDQAYNRASCKFSIRVQVRRCPVLRPPQNGYISCTSDGNNYGASCEYLCDGGYERQGSSVRVCQASQHWTGSQPLCAPMQINTDVSSAASLLDQFHEKRRLFVISAPDPSNRYYKMQISMLQQAACGLELRHISTVELLGQPPHELGRIREHRLSPGIIQELRRFLHLTRSHFNAVLLDKAGTDRERFISPVSPDELFIFIDTYLLSEREAARRAQSGDPCE
;
A
#
# COMPACT_ATOMS: atom_id res chain seq x y z
N SER A 1 -22.96 -7.58 -84.87
CA SER A 1 -21.83 -7.40 -83.93
C SER A 1 -20.65 -6.88 -84.74
N ALA A 2 -20.32 -5.59 -84.60
CA ALA A 2 -19.15 -5.03 -85.27
C ALA A 2 -17.90 -5.57 -84.56
N GLY A 3 -17.12 -6.42 -85.24
CA GLY A 3 -15.83 -6.91 -84.76
C GLY A 3 -14.77 -5.81 -84.80
N VAL A 4 -13.70 -5.99 -84.02
CA VAL A 4 -12.53 -5.10 -84.01
C VAL A 4 -11.85 -5.16 -85.38
N GLN A 5 -11.64 -4.00 -86.02
CA GLN A 5 -10.96 -3.87 -87.32
C GLN A 5 -9.53 -3.34 -87.16
N MET A 6 -8.67 -3.51 -88.16
CA MET A 6 -7.34 -2.88 -88.23
C MET A 6 -7.47 -1.37 -87.98
N ASP A 7 -6.53 -0.77 -87.23
CA ASP A 7 -6.52 0.63 -86.77
C ASP A 7 -7.61 1.02 -85.74
N SER A 8 -8.42 0.06 -85.25
CA SER A 8 -9.32 0.33 -84.12
C SER A 8 -8.53 0.74 -82.88
N ARG A 9 -8.95 1.83 -82.23
CA ARG A 9 -8.34 2.35 -81.00
C ARG A 9 -9.24 2.11 -79.78
N CYS A 10 -8.64 1.60 -78.71
CA CYS A 10 -9.29 1.46 -77.40
C CYS A 10 -8.55 2.33 -76.38
N ASP A 11 -9.28 3.20 -75.67
CA ASP A 11 -8.77 3.97 -74.54
C ASP A 11 -9.26 3.34 -73.23
N TYR A 12 -8.36 3.19 -72.27
CA TYR A 12 -8.62 2.54 -70.99
C TYR A 12 -8.73 3.58 -69.86
N THR A 13 -9.62 3.31 -68.92
CA THR A 13 -9.80 4.12 -67.71
C THR A 13 -9.99 3.19 -66.51
N CYS A 14 -9.44 3.58 -65.36
CA CYS A 14 -9.60 2.84 -64.12
C CYS A 14 -10.74 3.40 -63.27
N LEU A 15 -11.29 2.55 -62.40
CA LEU A 15 -12.24 2.97 -61.36
C LEU A 15 -11.56 3.93 -60.37
N PRO A 16 -12.34 4.77 -59.65
CA PRO A 16 -11.79 5.64 -58.61
C PRO A 16 -10.94 4.86 -57.60
N GLY A 17 -9.80 5.43 -57.21
CA GLY A 17 -8.83 4.80 -56.31
C GLY A 17 -7.76 3.95 -57.01
N TYR A 18 -7.98 3.53 -58.26
CA TYR A 18 -7.00 2.77 -59.02
C TYR A 18 -6.22 3.64 -60.01
N GLN A 19 -4.93 3.33 -60.17
CA GLN A 19 -4.04 3.94 -61.14
C GLN A 19 -3.76 2.97 -62.28
N LEU A 20 -3.69 3.51 -63.51
CA LEU A 20 -3.44 2.72 -64.70
C LEU A 20 -1.93 2.54 -64.90
N GLU A 21 -1.49 1.29 -64.93
CA GLU A 21 -0.13 0.88 -65.26
C GLU A 21 -0.12 0.23 -66.65
N GLY A 22 0.71 0.71 -67.57
CA GLY A 22 0.74 0.28 -68.98
C GLY A 22 0.20 1.34 -69.95
N ASP A 23 -0.11 0.93 -71.17
CA ASP A 23 -0.51 1.86 -72.23
C ASP A 23 -1.98 2.26 -72.10
N ARG A 24 -2.22 3.57 -71.90
CA ARG A 24 -3.56 4.18 -71.76
C ARG A 24 -4.47 3.98 -72.98
N SER A 25 -3.88 3.71 -74.14
CA SER A 25 -4.59 3.54 -75.40
C SER A 25 -3.85 2.54 -76.27
N ARG A 26 -4.57 1.59 -76.87
CA ARG A 26 -3.99 0.57 -77.73
C ARG A 26 -4.67 0.59 -79.10
N VAL A 27 -3.92 0.22 -80.14
CA VAL A 27 -4.39 0.16 -81.52
C VAL A 27 -4.26 -1.26 -82.06
N CYS A 28 -5.26 -1.73 -82.80
CA CYS A 28 -5.26 -3.04 -83.46
C CYS A 28 -4.33 -3.02 -84.68
N MET A 29 -3.26 -3.80 -84.65
CA MET A 29 -2.23 -3.85 -85.70
C MET A 29 -2.58 -4.88 -86.78
N GLU A 30 -1.85 -4.83 -87.90
CA GLU A 30 -2.06 -5.71 -89.08
C GLU A 30 -1.87 -7.20 -88.76
N ASP A 31 -1.06 -7.53 -87.75
CA ASP A 31 -0.84 -8.90 -87.26
C ASP A 31 -1.98 -9.42 -86.36
N GLY A 32 -3.04 -8.63 -86.18
CA GLY A 32 -4.19 -8.95 -85.33
C GLY A 32 -3.90 -8.82 -83.83
N ARG A 33 -2.76 -8.24 -83.42
CA ARG A 33 -2.42 -7.98 -82.02
C ARG A 33 -2.60 -6.51 -81.66
N TRP A 34 -2.80 -6.25 -80.38
CA TRP A 34 -2.84 -4.89 -79.86
C TRP A 34 -1.43 -4.35 -79.64
N SER A 35 -1.21 -3.08 -80.01
CA SER A 35 0.03 -2.37 -79.75
C SER A 35 0.33 -2.24 -78.25
N GLY A 36 1.61 -2.23 -77.89
CA GLY A 36 2.06 -1.91 -76.54
C GLY A 36 1.68 -2.93 -75.47
N SER A 37 1.89 -2.53 -74.23
CA SER A 37 1.58 -3.24 -72.99
C SER A 37 0.09 -3.23 -72.67
N GLU A 38 -0.42 -4.35 -72.17
CA GLU A 38 -1.80 -4.42 -71.69
C GLU A 38 -1.94 -3.66 -70.37
N PRO A 39 -2.88 -2.70 -70.25
CA PRO A 39 -3.00 -1.90 -69.05
C PRO A 39 -3.64 -2.70 -67.90
N VAL A 40 -3.11 -2.50 -66.70
CA VAL A 40 -3.62 -3.05 -65.45
C VAL A 40 -3.96 -1.90 -64.50
N CYS A 41 -5.09 -2.01 -63.81
CA CYS A 41 -5.48 -1.07 -62.77
C CYS A 41 -4.95 -1.57 -61.42
N VAL A 42 -4.04 -0.81 -60.82
CA VAL A 42 -3.42 -1.14 -59.52
C VAL A 42 -3.79 -0.08 -58.49
N ASP A 43 -4.06 -0.51 -57.26
CA ASP A 43 -4.26 0.39 -56.14
C ASP A 43 -2.93 0.59 -55.40
N LEU A 44 -2.52 1.85 -55.30
CA LEU A 44 -1.28 2.28 -54.64
C LEU A 44 -1.56 3.26 -53.50
N GLU A 45 -2.83 3.65 -53.25
CA GLU A 45 -3.18 4.61 -52.21
C GLU A 45 -3.32 3.88 -50.86
N PRO A 46 -2.56 4.25 -49.81
CA PRO A 46 -2.79 3.69 -48.50
C PRO A 46 -4.12 4.15 -47.90
N PRO A 47 -4.76 3.31 -47.06
CA PRO A 47 -6.04 3.66 -46.47
C PRO A 47 -5.95 4.86 -45.53
N LYS A 48 -6.96 5.73 -45.54
CA LYS A 48 -7.07 6.88 -44.64
C LYS A 48 -7.72 6.49 -43.31
N ILE A 49 -6.96 6.64 -42.22
CA ILE A 49 -7.41 6.34 -40.85
C ILE A 49 -7.74 7.63 -40.11
N ARG A 50 -8.97 7.76 -39.58
CA ARG A 50 -9.33 8.82 -38.61
C ARG A 50 -9.08 8.35 -37.20
N CYS A 51 -8.06 8.90 -36.56
CA CYS A 51 -7.55 8.39 -35.29
C CYS A 51 -8.23 9.06 -34.10
N PRO A 52 -8.43 8.33 -33.00
CA PRO A 52 -8.85 8.93 -31.74
C PRO A 52 -7.84 9.97 -31.26
N ASP A 53 -8.32 10.99 -30.56
CA ASP A 53 -7.46 11.98 -29.93
C ASP A 53 -6.76 11.40 -28.69
N SER A 54 -5.57 11.91 -28.39
CA SER A 54 -4.88 11.59 -27.13
C SER A 54 -5.69 12.09 -25.93
N ARG A 55 -5.59 11.39 -24.79
CA ARG A 55 -6.43 11.65 -23.61
C ARG A 55 -5.61 11.58 -22.33
N GLU A 56 -6.02 12.40 -21.37
CA GLU A 56 -5.50 12.34 -20.01
C GLU A 56 -6.61 11.90 -19.04
N ARG A 57 -6.24 11.07 -18.08
CA ARG A 57 -7.13 10.57 -17.03
C ARG A 57 -6.45 10.59 -15.69
N ILE A 58 -7.19 10.98 -14.67
CA ILE A 58 -6.74 10.96 -13.28
C ILE A 58 -7.35 9.72 -12.63
N ALA A 59 -6.55 8.96 -11.89
CA ALA A 59 -7.02 7.80 -11.14
C ALA A 59 -8.05 8.22 -10.07
N GLU A 60 -9.06 7.36 -9.87
CA GLU A 60 -10.08 7.52 -8.83
C GLU A 60 -9.48 7.40 -7.42
N PRO A 61 -10.18 7.87 -6.37
CA PRO A 61 -9.71 7.75 -4.99
C PRO A 61 -9.39 6.30 -4.62
N GLY A 62 -8.21 6.07 -4.03
CA GLY A 62 -7.74 4.75 -3.60
C GLY A 62 -7.20 3.87 -4.72
N LYS A 63 -7.27 4.29 -5.99
CA LYS A 63 -6.76 3.53 -7.14
C LYS A 63 -5.42 4.07 -7.65
N LEU A 64 -4.70 3.19 -8.35
CA LEU A 64 -3.49 3.52 -9.12
C LEU A 64 -3.69 3.40 -10.63
N THR A 65 -4.87 2.91 -11.03
CA THR A 65 -5.25 2.69 -12.42
C THR A 65 -6.48 3.54 -12.78
N ALA A 66 -6.66 3.75 -14.07
CA ALA A 66 -7.87 4.36 -14.62
C ALA A 66 -8.41 3.50 -15.76
N THR A 67 -9.72 3.28 -15.78
CA THR A 67 -10.41 2.63 -16.90
C THR A 67 -10.64 3.64 -18.01
N VAL A 68 -10.24 3.32 -19.25
CA VAL A 68 -10.30 4.28 -20.38
C VAL A 68 -11.00 3.66 -21.57
N TYR A 69 -12.08 4.29 -22.04
CA TYR A 69 -12.89 3.83 -23.18
C TYR A 69 -12.75 4.74 -24.38
N TRP A 70 -12.54 4.22 -25.59
CA TRP A 70 -12.57 5.01 -26.82
C TRP A 70 -13.19 4.20 -27.96
N ASP A 71 -13.71 4.90 -28.96
CA ASP A 71 -14.24 4.26 -30.16
C ASP A 71 -13.11 3.87 -31.12
N PRO A 72 -13.14 2.66 -31.72
CA PRO A 72 -12.18 2.28 -32.75
C PRO A 72 -12.15 3.27 -33.93
N PRO A 73 -10.98 3.52 -34.56
CA PRO A 73 -10.85 4.46 -35.65
C PRO A 73 -11.68 4.05 -36.88
N ARG A 74 -12.20 5.04 -37.60
CA ARG A 74 -12.85 4.82 -38.89
C ARG A 74 -11.81 4.82 -39.99
N VAL A 75 -11.75 3.75 -40.77
CA VAL A 75 -10.82 3.59 -41.89
C VAL A 75 -11.57 3.64 -43.21
N ARG A 76 -11.08 4.44 -44.16
CA ARG A 76 -11.62 4.53 -45.51
C ARG A 76 -10.52 4.51 -46.54
N ASP A 77 -10.79 3.86 -47.65
CA ASP A 77 -9.92 3.84 -48.82
C ASP A 77 -10.72 4.20 -50.08
N SER A 78 -10.04 4.78 -51.07
CA SER A 78 -10.64 5.24 -52.32
C SER A 78 -11.08 4.09 -53.23
N ALA A 79 -10.33 2.97 -53.22
CA ALA A 79 -10.60 1.76 -54.00
C ALA A 79 -11.51 0.78 -53.23
N ASP A 80 -11.29 0.60 -51.93
CA ASP A 80 -11.97 -0.42 -51.11
C ASP A 80 -13.16 0.10 -50.27
N GLY A 81 -13.37 1.41 -50.20
CA GLY A 81 -14.44 2.00 -49.41
C GLY A 81 -14.18 1.94 -47.90
N VAL A 82 -14.99 1.20 -47.12
CA VAL A 82 -14.86 1.15 -45.64
C VAL A 82 -14.17 -0.13 -45.20
N ILE A 83 -12.99 0.00 -44.60
CA ILE A 83 -12.21 -1.13 -44.09
C ILE A 83 -12.57 -1.38 -42.62
N LYS A 84 -13.14 -2.56 -42.32
CA LYS A 84 -13.54 -2.95 -40.95
C LYS A 84 -12.42 -3.63 -40.15
N ARG A 85 -11.47 -4.28 -40.84
CA ARG A 85 -10.41 -5.05 -40.19
C ARG A 85 -9.23 -4.13 -39.86
N VAL A 86 -9.06 -3.85 -38.58
CA VAL A 86 -7.94 -3.06 -38.05
C VAL A 86 -7.18 -3.87 -37.01
N MET A 87 -5.86 -3.73 -36.99
CA MET A 87 -5.00 -4.33 -35.98
C MET A 87 -4.68 -3.32 -34.90
N LEU A 88 -5.04 -3.65 -33.67
CA LEU A 88 -4.72 -2.88 -32.47
C LEU A 88 -3.39 -3.40 -31.88
N ARG A 89 -2.50 -2.47 -31.52
CA ARG A 89 -1.37 -2.72 -30.62
C ARG A 89 -1.45 -1.77 -29.43
N GLY A 90 -1.35 -2.35 -28.24
CA GLY A 90 -1.55 -1.65 -26.96
C GLY A 90 -2.75 -2.22 -26.21
N PRO A 91 -3.06 -1.67 -25.01
CA PRO A 91 -4.24 -2.10 -24.25
C PRO A 91 -5.56 -1.81 -24.98
N GLU A 92 -6.59 -2.58 -24.64
CA GLU A 92 -7.92 -2.52 -25.26
C GLU A 92 -8.79 -1.40 -24.67
N PRO A 93 -9.74 -0.85 -25.45
CA PRO A 93 -10.70 0.11 -24.91
C PRO A 93 -11.53 -0.53 -23.81
N GLY A 94 -11.61 0.15 -22.67
CA GLY A 94 -12.31 -0.31 -21.48
C GLY A 94 -11.46 -1.14 -20.51
N SER A 95 -10.18 -1.37 -20.79
CA SER A 95 -9.25 -1.97 -19.82
C SER A 95 -8.78 -0.97 -18.77
N GLU A 96 -8.15 -1.47 -17.71
CA GLU A 96 -7.46 -0.65 -16.72
C GLU A 96 -6.05 -0.28 -17.20
N PHE A 97 -5.70 1.00 -17.05
CA PHE A 97 -4.40 1.53 -17.40
C PHE A 97 -3.65 1.94 -16.13
N PRO A 98 -2.43 1.44 -15.88
CA PRO A 98 -1.62 1.91 -14.76
C PRO A 98 -1.11 3.32 -15.02
N GLU A 99 -0.58 3.97 -13.98
CA GLU A 99 0.06 5.28 -14.12
C GLU A 99 1.14 5.29 -15.22
N GLY A 100 1.15 6.37 -16.00
CA GLY A 100 2.12 6.60 -17.06
C GLY A 100 1.50 6.90 -18.41
N GLU A 101 2.33 6.88 -19.45
CA GLU A 101 1.94 7.13 -20.83
C GLU A 101 1.85 5.82 -21.62
N HIS A 102 0.67 5.57 -22.20
CA HIS A 102 0.36 4.38 -22.97
C HIS A 102 0.09 4.74 -24.41
N VAL A 103 0.89 4.20 -25.33
CA VAL A 103 0.74 4.47 -26.77
C VAL A 103 -0.11 3.39 -27.41
N ILE A 104 -1.25 3.80 -27.97
CA ILE A 104 -2.13 2.93 -28.73
C ILE A 104 -1.86 3.11 -30.21
N ARG A 105 -1.73 2.00 -30.94
CA ARG A 105 -1.48 2.01 -32.38
C ARG A 105 -2.51 1.18 -33.12
N TYR A 106 -3.12 1.77 -34.13
CA TYR A 106 -3.97 1.07 -35.08
C TYR A 106 -3.26 0.98 -36.44
N THR A 107 -3.32 -0.20 -37.05
CA THR A 107 -2.79 -0.46 -38.40
C THR A 107 -3.89 -1.09 -39.25
N ALA A 108 -4.07 -0.55 -40.46
CA ALA A 108 -5.00 -1.10 -41.46
C ALA A 108 -4.24 -1.46 -42.74
N HIS A 109 -4.73 -2.47 -43.44
CA HIS A 109 -4.30 -2.83 -44.78
C HIS A 109 -5.53 -2.82 -45.68
N ASP A 110 -5.37 -2.31 -46.90
CA ASP A 110 -6.33 -2.48 -47.98
C ASP A 110 -6.18 -3.87 -48.65
N GLN A 111 -6.96 -4.14 -49.69
CA GLN A 111 -6.92 -5.38 -50.45
C GLN A 111 -5.68 -5.50 -51.35
N ALA A 112 -5.09 -4.37 -51.75
CA ALA A 112 -3.82 -4.30 -52.48
C ALA A 112 -2.58 -4.40 -51.56
N TYR A 113 -2.80 -4.58 -50.25
CA TYR A 113 -1.79 -4.66 -49.20
C TYR A 113 -1.04 -3.34 -48.90
N ASN A 114 -1.51 -2.18 -49.36
CA ASN A 114 -0.97 -0.92 -48.87
C ASN A 114 -1.35 -0.73 -47.39
N ARG A 115 -0.43 -0.12 -46.64
CA ARG A 115 -0.50 -0.07 -45.17
C ARG A 115 -0.54 1.35 -44.67
N ALA A 116 -1.53 1.64 -43.83
CA ALA A 116 -1.56 2.86 -43.03
C ALA A 116 -1.55 2.53 -41.54
N SER A 117 -0.95 3.42 -40.75
CA SER A 117 -0.95 3.28 -39.30
C SER A 117 -1.13 4.63 -38.64
N CYS A 118 -1.78 4.63 -37.48
CA CYS A 118 -1.81 5.81 -36.64
C CYS A 118 -1.71 5.48 -35.16
N LYS A 119 -1.35 6.50 -34.38
CA LYS A 119 -1.08 6.39 -32.96
C LYS A 119 -1.73 7.55 -32.20
N PHE A 120 -2.18 7.25 -30.99
CA PHE A 120 -2.55 8.24 -29.98
C PHE A 120 -2.06 7.76 -28.61
N SER A 121 -2.03 8.66 -27.63
CA SER A 121 -1.54 8.38 -26.29
C SER A 121 -2.62 8.54 -25.24
N ILE A 122 -2.61 7.65 -24.26
CA ILE A 122 -3.42 7.71 -23.04
C ILE A 122 -2.46 7.96 -21.89
N ARG A 123 -2.59 9.11 -21.23
CA ARG A 123 -1.80 9.46 -20.04
C ARG A 123 -2.65 9.28 -18.79
N VAL A 124 -2.23 8.37 -17.91
CA VAL A 124 -2.85 8.20 -16.59
C VAL A 124 -1.98 8.86 -15.54
N GLN A 125 -2.57 9.75 -14.75
CA GLN A 125 -1.92 10.44 -13.65
C GLN A 125 -2.51 9.99 -12.31
N VAL A 126 -1.65 9.67 -11.34
CA VAL A 126 -2.06 9.43 -9.95
C VAL A 126 -1.65 10.63 -9.13
N ARG A 127 -2.63 11.35 -8.59
CA ARG A 127 -2.36 12.45 -7.65
C ARG A 127 -1.81 11.88 -6.35
N ARG A 128 -0.74 12.46 -5.83
CA ARG A 128 -0.10 12.01 -4.58
C ARG A 128 0.12 13.15 -3.62
N CYS A 129 -0.05 12.86 -2.34
CA CYS A 129 0.33 13.74 -1.25
C CYS A 129 1.81 13.49 -0.85
N PRO A 130 2.44 14.41 -0.10
CA PRO A 130 3.77 14.16 0.48
C PRO A 130 3.79 12.88 1.30
N VAL A 131 4.88 12.12 1.23
CA VAL A 131 5.02 10.87 2.00
C VAL A 131 4.99 11.17 3.48
N LEU A 132 4.08 10.52 4.21
CA LEU A 132 3.98 10.63 5.66
C LEU A 132 5.08 9.81 6.33
N ARG A 133 5.58 10.32 7.45
CA ARG A 133 6.54 9.61 8.30
C ARG A 133 5.84 9.12 9.58
N PRO A 134 6.25 7.96 10.12
CA PRO A 134 5.77 7.53 11.42
C PRO A 134 6.17 8.55 12.50
N PRO A 135 5.34 8.73 13.54
CA PRO A 135 5.69 9.56 14.68
C PRO A 135 6.76 8.84 15.53
N GLN A 136 7.49 9.59 16.34
CA GLN A 136 8.39 8.98 17.32
C GLN A 136 7.57 8.12 18.30
N ASN A 137 8.05 6.91 18.64
CA ASN A 137 7.34 5.95 19.48
C ASN A 137 5.94 5.57 18.94
N GLY A 138 5.85 5.44 17.63
CA GLY A 138 4.65 4.98 16.96
C GLY A 138 4.92 4.59 15.51
N TYR A 139 3.84 4.25 14.82
CA TYR A 139 3.86 3.76 13.45
C TYR A 139 2.63 4.25 12.70
N ILE A 140 2.67 4.07 11.38
CA ILE A 140 1.61 4.45 10.48
C ILE A 140 1.21 3.24 9.66
N SER A 141 -0.09 3.05 9.47
CA SER A 141 -0.65 2.02 8.59
C SER A 141 -1.50 2.71 7.54
N CYS A 142 -1.14 2.55 6.27
CA CYS A 142 -1.82 3.21 5.17
C CYS A 142 -2.51 2.21 4.25
N THR A 143 -3.60 2.66 3.64
CA THR A 143 -4.30 1.97 2.56
C THR A 143 -3.66 2.30 1.20
N SER A 144 -3.98 1.48 0.18
CA SER A 144 -3.50 1.64 -1.20
C SER A 144 -1.97 1.73 -1.29
N ASP A 145 -1.41 2.77 -1.93
CA ASP A 145 0.03 2.98 -2.15
C ASP A 145 0.64 3.93 -1.12
N GLY A 146 -0.07 4.17 -0.01
CA GLY A 146 0.42 4.97 1.11
C GLY A 146 0.26 6.49 0.96
N ASN A 147 0.27 7.04 -0.26
CA ASN A 147 0.12 8.48 -0.46
C ASN A 147 -0.68 8.90 -1.70
N ASN A 148 -1.29 7.96 -2.42
CA ASN A 148 -2.16 8.30 -3.55
C ASN A 148 -3.47 8.96 -3.07
N TYR A 149 -4.09 9.74 -3.95
CA TYR A 149 -5.38 10.38 -3.67
C TYR A 149 -6.40 9.35 -3.18
N GLY A 150 -7.05 9.62 -2.05
CA GLY A 150 -7.97 8.70 -1.39
C GLY A 150 -7.30 7.73 -0.41
N ALA A 151 -5.97 7.63 -0.38
CA ALA A 151 -5.27 6.87 0.64
C ALA A 151 -5.57 7.44 2.03
N SER A 152 -5.92 6.54 2.94
CA SER A 152 -6.13 6.79 4.36
C SER A 152 -4.99 6.15 5.15
N CYS A 153 -4.36 6.93 6.02
CA CYS A 153 -3.28 6.52 6.89
C CYS A 153 -3.66 6.70 8.36
N GLU A 154 -3.69 5.60 9.10
CA GLU A 154 -3.91 5.56 10.54
C GLU A 154 -2.59 5.65 11.30
N TYR A 155 -2.57 6.48 12.33
CA TYR A 155 -1.45 6.64 13.25
C TYR A 155 -1.70 5.86 14.53
N LEU A 156 -0.76 4.99 14.86
CA LEU A 156 -0.78 4.13 16.04
C LEU A 156 0.46 4.40 16.89
N CYS A 157 0.32 4.37 18.21
CA CYS A 157 1.44 4.56 19.13
C CYS A 157 1.95 3.22 19.65
N ASP A 158 3.23 3.18 20.00
CA ASP A 158 3.84 2.04 20.66
C ASP A 158 3.27 1.86 22.07
N GLY A 159 3.39 0.66 22.63
CA GLY A 159 2.79 0.32 23.91
C GLY A 159 3.31 1.17 25.05
N GLY A 160 2.42 1.90 25.72
CA GLY A 160 2.79 2.87 26.74
C GLY A 160 2.92 4.31 26.26
N TYR A 161 2.57 4.56 25.01
CA TYR A 161 2.37 5.89 24.46
C TYR A 161 0.91 6.08 24.05
N GLU A 162 0.44 7.32 24.18
CA GLU A 162 -0.90 7.74 23.81
C GLU A 162 -0.82 8.83 22.73
N ARG A 163 -1.71 8.70 21.75
CA ARG A 163 -1.76 9.60 20.60
C ARG A 163 -2.40 10.93 20.99
N GLN A 164 -1.70 12.01 20.69
CA GLN A 164 -2.21 13.37 20.73
C GLN A 164 -2.32 13.92 19.31
N GLY A 165 -3.51 14.38 18.92
CA GLY A 165 -3.80 14.89 17.58
C GLY A 165 -4.57 13.89 16.70
N SER A 166 -4.38 13.98 15.38
CA SER A 166 -5.17 13.22 14.41
C SER A 166 -4.90 11.71 14.47
N SER A 167 -5.96 10.90 14.58
CA SER A 167 -5.87 9.44 14.50
C SER A 167 -5.66 8.92 13.08
N VAL A 168 -6.26 9.61 12.11
CA VAL A 168 -6.26 9.22 10.70
C VAL A 168 -6.06 10.46 9.85
N ARG A 169 -5.31 10.33 8.76
CA ARG A 169 -5.11 11.35 7.74
C ARG A 169 -5.46 10.78 6.38
N VAL A 170 -6.17 11.56 5.56
CA VAL A 170 -6.64 11.15 4.22
C VAL A 170 -6.04 12.08 3.17
N CYS A 171 -5.47 11.50 2.11
CA CYS A 171 -4.89 12.27 1.01
C CYS A 171 -6.01 12.82 0.11
N GLN A 172 -6.11 14.14 0.04
CA GLN A 172 -7.17 14.83 -0.70
C GLN A 172 -6.80 15.07 -2.16
N ALA A 173 -7.81 15.40 -2.98
CA ALA A 173 -7.63 15.75 -4.39
C ALA A 173 -6.70 16.97 -4.56
N SER A 174 -6.63 17.84 -3.55
CA SER A 174 -5.71 18.98 -3.48
C SER A 174 -4.24 18.60 -3.29
N GLN A 175 -3.91 17.31 -3.16
CA GLN A 175 -2.56 16.80 -2.84
C GLN A 175 -2.07 17.22 -1.44
N HIS A 176 -3.01 17.50 -0.54
CA HIS A 176 -2.75 17.76 0.86
C HIS A 176 -3.45 16.71 1.74
N TRP A 177 -2.82 16.43 2.88
CA TRP A 177 -3.38 15.54 3.89
C TRP A 177 -4.35 16.29 4.79
N THR A 178 -5.43 15.62 5.19
CA THR A 178 -6.28 16.11 6.28
C THR A 178 -5.53 16.09 7.62
N GLY A 179 -5.98 16.93 8.56
CA GLY A 179 -5.47 16.95 9.94
C GLY A 179 -3.99 17.32 10.06
N SER A 180 -3.48 17.18 11.28
CA SER A 180 -2.08 17.46 11.62
C SER A 180 -1.32 16.18 11.90
N GLN A 181 0.01 16.24 11.84
CA GLN A 181 0.83 15.12 12.27
C GLN A 181 0.65 14.90 13.78
N PRO A 182 0.24 13.70 14.23
CA PRO A 182 0.08 13.42 15.65
C PRO A 182 1.42 13.15 16.33
N LEU A 183 1.41 13.26 17.65
CA LEU A 183 2.52 12.90 18.53
C LEU A 183 2.11 11.70 19.40
N CYS A 184 3.04 10.80 19.66
CA CYS A 184 2.88 9.73 20.64
C CYS A 184 3.60 10.14 21.92
N ALA A 185 2.82 10.58 22.91
CA ALA A 185 3.34 11.00 24.21
C ALA A 185 3.29 9.84 25.21
N PRO A 186 4.21 9.75 26.19
CA PRO A 186 4.13 8.71 27.21
C PRO A 186 2.76 8.71 27.90
N MET A 187 2.20 7.52 28.15
CA MET A 187 0.94 7.38 28.87
C MET A 187 1.05 8.03 30.25
N GLN A 188 0.02 8.76 30.66
CA GLN A 188 -0.08 9.31 32.01
C GLN A 188 -0.68 8.26 32.93
N ILE A 189 0.06 7.89 33.97
CA ILE A 189 -0.38 6.89 34.96
C ILE A 189 -1.04 7.64 36.10
N ASN A 190 -2.36 7.51 36.24
CA ASN A 190 -3.09 8.01 37.39
C ASN A 190 -3.03 6.98 38.52
N THR A 191 -2.31 7.31 39.60
CA THR A 191 -2.26 6.49 40.82
C THR A 191 -3.35 6.84 41.83
N ASP A 192 -4.02 7.97 41.67
CA ASP A 192 -5.12 8.43 42.52
C ASP A 192 -6.45 7.82 42.05
N VAL A 193 -6.54 6.50 42.17
CA VAL A 193 -7.70 5.70 41.75
C VAL A 193 -8.36 5.01 42.94
N SER A 194 -9.64 4.70 42.78
CA SER A 194 -10.46 4.09 43.84
C SER A 194 -10.32 2.57 43.96
N SER A 195 -9.73 1.89 42.97
CA SER A 195 -9.56 0.43 42.98
C SER A 195 -8.35 -0.03 42.17
N ALA A 196 -7.82 -1.21 42.49
CA ALA A 196 -6.74 -1.83 41.73
C ALA A 196 -7.17 -2.16 40.28
N ALA A 197 -8.45 -2.49 40.04
CA ALA A 197 -8.96 -2.74 38.70
C ALA A 197 -8.85 -1.48 37.82
N SER A 198 -9.24 -0.32 38.34
CA SER A 198 -9.10 0.97 37.65
C SER A 198 -7.64 1.37 37.39
N LEU A 199 -6.71 0.90 38.24
CA LEU A 199 -5.28 1.07 37.98
C LEU A 199 -4.82 0.19 36.82
N LEU A 200 -5.18 -1.09 36.83
CA LEU A 200 -4.77 -2.08 35.83
C LEU A 200 -5.37 -1.78 34.44
N ASP A 201 -6.60 -1.27 34.39
CA ASP A 201 -7.30 -0.90 33.14
C ASP A 201 -6.52 0.15 32.33
N GLN A 202 -5.78 1.04 32.98
CA GLN A 202 -4.93 2.03 32.31
C GLN A 202 -3.84 1.39 31.44
N PHE A 203 -3.43 0.16 31.74
CA PHE A 203 -2.40 -0.59 31.01
C PHE A 203 -2.98 -1.57 29.98
N HIS A 204 -4.30 -1.80 30.00
CA HIS A 204 -4.97 -2.72 29.08
C HIS A 204 -4.70 -2.35 27.61
N GLU A 205 -4.36 -3.34 26.80
CA GLU A 205 -3.89 -3.24 25.41
C GLU A 205 -2.62 -2.41 25.17
N LYS A 206 -2.12 -1.70 26.19
CA LYS A 206 -0.99 -0.78 26.09
C LYS A 206 0.31 -1.43 26.55
N ARG A 207 0.35 -1.98 27.78
CA ARG A 207 1.58 -2.48 28.40
C ARG A 207 1.37 -3.80 29.16
N ARG A 208 2.41 -4.61 29.18
CA ARG A 208 2.55 -5.79 30.05
C ARG A 208 2.98 -5.31 31.43
N LEU A 209 2.60 -6.02 32.49
CA LEU A 209 2.98 -5.65 33.85
C LEU A 209 3.85 -6.74 34.46
N PHE A 210 5.02 -6.36 34.97
CA PHE A 210 5.85 -7.23 35.78
C PHE A 210 5.73 -6.77 37.24
N VAL A 211 4.90 -7.46 38.00
CA VAL A 211 4.55 -7.07 39.38
C VAL A 211 5.43 -7.86 40.33
N ILE A 212 6.25 -7.17 41.12
CA ILE A 212 7.18 -7.75 42.10
C ILE A 212 6.66 -7.45 43.50
N SER A 213 6.54 -8.48 44.34
CA SER A 213 6.26 -8.35 45.77
C SER A 213 7.40 -8.92 46.61
N ALA A 214 7.81 -8.18 47.65
CA ALA A 214 8.83 -8.65 48.58
C ALA A 214 8.55 -8.14 50.01
N PRO A 215 9.14 -8.78 51.05
CA PRO A 215 8.89 -8.43 52.45
C PRO A 215 9.35 -7.02 52.81
N ASP A 216 10.43 -6.55 52.22
CA ASP A 216 11.06 -5.27 52.51
C ASP A 216 12.07 -4.88 51.41
N PRO A 217 12.50 -3.60 51.32
CA PRO A 217 13.44 -3.13 50.30
C PRO A 217 14.88 -3.67 50.44
N SER A 218 15.24 -4.23 51.60
CA SER A 218 16.56 -4.82 51.83
C SER A 218 16.66 -6.27 51.32
N ASN A 219 15.53 -6.91 50.99
CA ASN A 219 15.46 -8.27 50.48
C ASN A 219 16.41 -8.51 49.29
N ARG A 220 17.25 -9.54 49.41
CA ARG A 220 18.31 -9.87 48.44
C ARG A 220 17.77 -10.14 47.04
N TYR A 221 16.66 -10.87 46.93
CA TYR A 221 16.07 -11.23 45.63
C TYR A 221 15.45 -10.02 44.94
N TYR A 222 14.73 -9.19 45.68
CA TYR A 222 14.22 -7.93 45.17
C TYR A 222 15.34 -7.02 44.63
N LYS A 223 16.42 -6.82 45.41
CA LYS A 223 17.58 -6.03 44.98
C LYS A 223 18.23 -6.58 43.71
N MET A 224 18.38 -7.91 43.62
CA MET A 224 18.92 -8.57 42.44
C MET A 224 18.03 -8.35 41.22
N GLN A 225 16.72 -8.57 41.36
CA GLN A 225 15.75 -8.39 40.28
C GLN A 225 15.75 -6.95 39.74
N ILE A 226 15.66 -5.94 40.62
CA ILE A 226 15.63 -4.54 40.19
C ILE A 226 16.94 -4.12 39.54
N SER A 227 18.09 -4.55 40.06
CA SER A 227 19.39 -4.26 39.45
C SER A 227 19.47 -4.78 38.00
N MET A 228 19.01 -6.01 37.77
CA MET A 228 18.99 -6.59 36.42
C MET A 228 18.02 -5.85 35.48
N LEU A 229 16.83 -5.51 35.97
CA LEU A 229 15.82 -4.77 35.17
C LEU A 229 16.28 -3.36 34.81
N GLN A 230 16.99 -2.67 35.72
CA GLN A 230 17.54 -1.34 35.46
C GLN A 230 18.59 -1.35 34.33
N GLN A 231 19.42 -2.39 34.27
CA GLN A 231 20.41 -2.56 33.19
C GLN A 231 19.74 -2.89 31.84
N ALA A 232 18.56 -3.51 31.87
CA ALA A 232 17.81 -3.93 30.69
C ALA A 232 16.63 -2.99 30.33
N ALA A 233 16.70 -1.71 30.72
CA ALA A 233 15.61 -0.74 30.53
C ALA A 233 15.15 -0.62 29.06
N CYS A 234 16.09 -0.66 28.11
CA CYS A 234 15.79 -0.64 26.68
C CYS A 234 14.92 -1.84 26.26
N GLY A 235 15.31 -3.06 26.67
CA GLY A 235 14.60 -4.29 26.34
C GLY A 235 13.20 -4.36 26.97
N LEU A 236 13.02 -3.76 28.17
CA LEU A 236 11.72 -3.62 28.82
C LEU A 236 10.77 -2.71 28.01
N GLU A 237 11.26 -1.55 27.56
CA GLU A 237 10.46 -0.61 26.77
C GLU A 237 10.09 -1.20 25.40
N LEU A 238 11.02 -1.88 24.71
CA LEU A 238 10.73 -2.58 23.45
C LEU A 238 9.63 -3.65 23.59
N ARG A 239 9.50 -4.26 24.77
CA ARG A 239 8.49 -5.30 25.07
C ARG A 239 7.27 -4.72 25.78
N HIS A 240 7.21 -3.40 25.90
CA HIS A 240 6.12 -2.66 26.54
C HIS A 240 5.88 -3.10 27.99
N ILE A 241 6.93 -3.39 28.75
CA ILE A 241 6.83 -3.88 30.13
C ILE A 241 6.88 -2.72 31.11
N SER A 242 5.95 -2.68 32.05
CA SER A 242 5.96 -1.78 33.20
C SER A 242 6.21 -2.59 34.48
N THR A 243 7.21 -2.18 35.25
CA THR A 243 7.47 -2.81 36.56
C THR A 243 6.62 -2.16 37.64
N VAL A 244 5.96 -2.99 38.44
CA VAL A 244 5.19 -2.58 39.63
C VAL A 244 5.87 -3.19 40.85
N GLU A 245 6.24 -2.36 41.81
CA GLU A 245 6.98 -2.80 43.00
C GLU A 245 6.09 -2.68 44.23
N LEU A 246 5.88 -3.79 44.95
CA LEU A 246 5.03 -3.90 46.14
C LEU A 246 5.85 -4.44 47.32
N LEU A 247 6.40 -3.54 48.14
CA LEU A 247 7.37 -3.87 49.18
C LEU A 247 6.79 -3.65 50.57
N GLY A 248 7.33 -4.32 51.57
CA GLY A 248 6.97 -4.06 52.96
C GLY A 248 5.71 -4.79 53.42
N GLN A 249 5.41 -4.56 54.69
CA GLN A 249 4.19 -5.00 55.36
C GLN A 249 3.52 -3.80 56.03
N PRO A 250 2.19 -3.80 56.20
CA PRO A 250 1.50 -2.74 56.94
C PRO A 250 2.08 -2.58 58.35
N PRO A 251 2.26 -1.34 58.85
CA PRO A 251 1.89 -0.07 58.23
C PRO A 251 2.95 0.54 57.29
N HIS A 252 4.10 -0.10 57.13
CA HIS A 252 5.25 0.40 56.35
C HIS A 252 5.37 -0.29 54.99
N GLU A 253 4.31 -0.24 54.19
CA GLU A 253 4.35 -0.76 52.81
C GLU A 253 4.66 0.35 51.79
N LEU A 254 5.35 -0.02 50.73
CA LEU A 254 5.74 0.86 49.64
C LEU A 254 5.33 0.23 48.32
N GLY A 255 4.41 0.89 47.63
CA GLY A 255 3.99 0.53 46.29
C GLY A 255 4.44 1.60 45.32
N ARG A 256 5.01 1.23 44.18
CA ARG A 256 5.30 2.20 43.11
C ARG A 256 5.23 1.60 41.71
N ILE A 257 4.93 2.46 40.75
CA ILE A 257 5.04 2.21 39.31
C ILE A 257 5.90 3.32 38.72
N ARG A 258 7.12 2.97 38.30
CA ARG A 258 8.16 3.97 37.98
C ARG A 258 8.34 4.91 39.18
N GLU A 259 8.13 6.22 39.00
CA GLU A 259 8.23 7.25 40.03
C GLU A 259 6.93 7.48 40.84
N HIS A 260 5.81 6.87 40.42
CA HIS A 260 4.50 7.15 41.02
C HIS A 260 4.24 6.20 42.20
N ARG A 261 3.92 6.76 43.36
CA ARG A 261 3.60 5.98 44.56
C ARG A 261 2.16 5.52 44.56
N LEU A 262 1.91 4.32 45.08
CA LEU A 262 0.59 3.75 45.25
C LEU A 262 0.10 3.94 46.68
N SER A 263 -1.21 4.12 46.85
CA SER A 263 -1.82 4.18 48.18
C SER A 263 -1.82 2.79 48.84
N PRO A 264 -1.79 2.71 50.19
CA PRO A 264 -1.84 1.42 50.91
C PRO A 264 -3.03 0.53 50.52
N GLY A 265 -4.21 1.14 50.29
CA GLY A 265 -5.39 0.41 49.85
C GLY A 265 -5.20 -0.28 48.50
N ILE A 266 -4.59 0.42 47.54
CA ILE A 266 -4.28 -0.14 46.22
C ILE A 266 -3.23 -1.25 46.31
N ILE A 267 -2.20 -1.08 47.14
CA ILE A 267 -1.17 -2.12 47.38
C ILE A 267 -1.82 -3.40 47.91
N GLN A 268 -2.73 -3.26 48.89
CA GLN A 268 -3.47 -4.38 49.46
C GLN A 268 -4.36 -5.05 48.42
N GLU A 269 -5.11 -4.28 47.63
CA GLU A 269 -5.97 -4.82 46.58
C GLU A 269 -5.18 -5.55 45.49
N LEU A 270 -4.07 -4.98 45.02
CA LEU A 270 -3.19 -5.61 44.02
C LEU A 270 -2.65 -6.95 44.54
N ARG A 271 -2.12 -6.98 45.77
CA ARG A 271 -1.60 -8.23 46.36
C ARG A 271 -2.71 -9.28 46.50
N ARG A 272 -3.92 -8.88 46.88
CA ARG A 272 -5.09 -9.77 46.99
C ARG A 272 -5.52 -10.30 45.62
N PHE A 273 -5.67 -9.41 44.64
CA PHE A 273 -6.14 -9.74 43.30
C PHE A 273 -5.16 -10.64 42.54
N LEU A 274 -3.85 -10.38 42.69
CA LEU A 274 -2.79 -11.13 42.03
C LEU A 274 -2.25 -12.31 42.85
N HIS A 275 -2.84 -12.58 44.03
CA HIS A 275 -2.40 -13.63 44.96
C HIS A 275 -0.90 -13.55 45.30
N LEU A 276 -0.39 -12.34 45.57
CA LEU A 276 1.02 -12.10 45.89
C LEU A 276 1.23 -12.09 47.41
N THR A 277 2.23 -12.83 47.90
CA THR A 277 2.54 -12.84 49.34
C THR A 277 3.47 -11.68 49.75
N ARG A 278 3.43 -11.38 51.04
CA ARG A 278 4.31 -10.41 51.73
C ARG A 278 5.48 -11.09 52.46
N SER A 279 5.51 -12.42 52.52
CA SER A 279 6.47 -13.17 53.37
C SER A 279 7.77 -13.54 52.67
N HIS A 280 7.77 -13.61 51.34
CA HIS A 280 8.95 -13.86 50.52
C HIS A 280 8.81 -13.17 49.17
N PHE A 281 9.91 -13.12 48.43
CA PHE A 281 9.91 -12.61 47.05
C PHE A 281 8.98 -13.45 46.18
N ASN A 282 8.11 -12.77 45.44
CA ASN A 282 7.36 -13.36 44.34
C ASN A 282 7.11 -12.30 43.28
N ALA A 283 7.00 -12.71 42.03
CA ALA A 283 6.63 -11.84 40.94
C ALA A 283 5.64 -12.52 39.99
N VAL A 284 4.89 -11.72 39.26
CA VAL A 284 3.96 -12.18 38.22
C VAL A 284 4.10 -11.31 36.97
N LEU A 285 4.10 -11.96 35.80
CA LEU A 285 4.01 -11.32 34.51
C LEU A 285 2.58 -11.37 34.01
N LEU A 286 1.99 -10.18 33.82
CA LEU A 286 0.70 -9.99 33.17
C LEU A 286 0.92 -9.58 31.72
N ASP A 287 0.13 -10.17 30.82
CA ASP A 287 0.09 -9.70 29.43
C ASP A 287 -0.69 -8.38 29.28
N LYS A 288 -0.82 -7.92 28.04
CA LYS A 288 -1.57 -6.68 27.73
C LYS A 288 -3.08 -6.81 27.93
N ALA A 289 -3.63 -8.01 28.03
CA ALA A 289 -5.03 -8.24 28.38
C ALA A 289 -5.24 -8.29 29.90
N GLY A 290 -4.17 -8.13 30.70
CA GLY A 290 -4.21 -8.26 32.16
C GLY A 290 -4.28 -9.71 32.65
N THR A 291 -3.99 -10.68 31.77
CA THR A 291 -4.00 -12.11 32.11
C THR A 291 -2.68 -12.51 32.74
N ASP A 292 -2.75 -13.29 33.82
CA ASP A 292 -1.60 -13.92 34.46
C ASP A 292 -0.97 -14.97 33.54
N ARG A 293 0.31 -14.76 33.17
CA ARG A 293 1.02 -15.61 32.22
C ARG A 293 2.12 -16.43 32.84
N GLU A 294 2.87 -15.85 33.77
CA GLU A 294 4.01 -16.52 34.38
C GLU A 294 4.28 -15.98 35.78
N ARG A 295 4.69 -16.87 36.70
CA ARG A 295 4.95 -16.53 38.10
C ARG A 295 6.35 -16.97 38.53
N PHE A 296 7.01 -16.10 39.29
CA PHE A 296 8.40 -16.29 39.69
C PHE A 296 8.52 -16.27 41.21
N ILE A 297 9.14 -17.30 41.79
CA ILE A 297 9.48 -17.38 43.22
C ILE A 297 10.94 -17.00 43.51
N SER A 298 11.73 -16.79 42.46
CA SER A 298 13.12 -16.33 42.48
C SER A 298 13.33 -15.30 41.36
N PRO A 299 14.37 -14.46 41.44
CA PRO A 299 14.62 -13.47 40.39
C PRO A 299 14.85 -14.12 39.03
N VAL A 300 14.28 -13.52 37.99
CA VAL A 300 14.39 -13.93 36.59
C VAL A 300 15.32 -12.99 35.84
N SER A 301 16.15 -13.54 34.96
CA SER A 301 17.03 -12.73 34.11
C SER A 301 16.19 -11.96 33.06
N PRO A 302 16.64 -10.77 32.62
CA PRO A 302 15.96 -10.06 31.54
C PRO A 302 15.87 -10.92 30.27
N ASP A 303 16.92 -11.67 29.93
CA ASP A 303 16.95 -12.52 28.74
C ASP A 303 15.89 -13.61 28.76
N GLU A 304 15.74 -14.31 29.89
CA GLU A 304 14.68 -15.33 30.06
C GLU A 304 13.28 -14.71 29.95
N LEU A 305 13.08 -13.56 30.59
CA LEU A 305 11.82 -12.81 30.53
C LEU A 305 11.50 -12.38 29.09
N PHE A 306 12.52 -11.92 28.37
CA PHE A 306 12.41 -11.42 27.00
C PHE A 306 12.13 -12.56 26.02
N ILE A 307 12.85 -13.67 26.11
CA ILE A 307 12.61 -14.86 25.29
C ILE A 307 11.16 -15.34 25.47
N PHE A 308 10.67 -15.41 26.71
CA PHE A 308 9.29 -15.82 26.98
C PHE A 308 8.26 -14.91 26.29
N ILE A 309 8.42 -13.59 26.42
CA ILE A 309 7.52 -12.61 25.80
C ILE A 309 7.57 -12.73 24.28
N ASP A 310 8.76 -12.84 23.73
CA ASP A 310 9.01 -12.85 22.29
C ASP A 310 8.42 -14.10 21.63
N THR A 311 8.46 -15.21 22.36
CA THR A 311 7.96 -16.50 21.88
C THR A 311 6.44 -16.61 22.01
N TYR A 312 5.86 -16.11 23.12
CA TYR A 312 4.49 -16.48 23.48
C TYR A 312 3.51 -15.32 23.60
N LEU A 313 3.98 -14.09 23.83
CA LEU A 313 3.12 -12.97 24.22
C LEU A 313 3.04 -11.84 23.20
N LEU A 314 3.86 -11.83 22.15
CA LEU A 314 3.78 -10.81 21.10
C LEU A 314 2.50 -10.98 20.27
N SER A 315 1.84 -9.86 19.96
CA SER A 315 0.83 -9.83 18.90
C SER A 315 1.49 -10.00 17.52
N GLU A 316 0.74 -10.43 16.51
CA GLU A 316 1.24 -10.55 15.13
C GLU A 316 1.88 -9.24 14.63
N ARG A 317 1.30 -8.10 15.00
CA ARG A 317 1.82 -6.77 14.66
C ARG A 317 3.14 -6.47 15.36
N GLU A 318 3.26 -6.79 16.65
CA GLU A 318 4.51 -6.61 17.41
C GLU A 318 5.62 -7.52 16.85
N ALA A 319 5.30 -8.78 16.54
CA ALA A 319 6.24 -9.73 15.95
C ALA A 319 6.72 -9.30 14.56
N ALA A 320 5.81 -8.87 13.69
CA ALA A 320 6.14 -8.36 12.35
C ALA A 320 7.06 -7.13 12.42
N ARG A 321 6.81 -6.23 13.37
CA ARG A 321 7.66 -5.05 13.58
C ARG A 321 9.04 -5.41 14.11
N ARG A 322 9.12 -6.29 15.10
CA ARG A 322 10.40 -6.81 15.63
C ARG A 322 11.27 -7.40 14.53
N ALA A 323 10.67 -8.17 13.62
CA ALA A 323 11.37 -8.74 12.49
C ALA A 323 11.91 -7.68 11.50
N GLN A 324 11.27 -6.52 11.41
CA GLN A 324 11.67 -5.43 10.51
C GLN A 324 12.69 -4.46 11.12
N SER A 325 12.66 -4.23 12.43
CA SER A 325 13.44 -3.15 13.06
C SER A 325 14.84 -3.54 13.56
N GLY A 326 15.24 -4.81 13.50
CA GLY A 326 16.40 -5.29 14.27
C GLY A 326 16.18 -5.13 15.78
N ASP A 327 17.11 -5.60 16.61
CA ASP A 327 17.09 -5.29 18.05
C ASP A 327 17.90 -3.99 18.28
N PRO A 328 17.26 -2.84 18.52
CA PRO A 328 17.96 -1.59 18.78
C PRO A 328 18.62 -1.53 20.17
N CYS A 329 18.48 -2.58 20.98
CA CYS A 329 19.09 -2.70 22.30
C CYS A 329 20.34 -3.60 22.32
N GLU A 330 20.78 -4.15 21.18
CA GLU A 330 22.06 -4.89 21.03
C GLU A 330 23.29 -3.99 20.99
#